data_AF-A0A4S2DDH8-F1
#
_entry.id   AF-A0A4S2DDH8-F1
#
_cell.length_a   1.000
_cell.length_b   1.000
_cell.length_c   1.000
_cell.angle_alpha   90.00
_cell.angle_beta   90.00
_cell.angle_gamma   90.00
#
_symmetry.space_group_name_H-M   'P 1'
#
loop_
_entity.id
_entity.type
_entity.pdbx_description
1 polymer ?
#
loop_
_entity_poly.entity_id
_entity_poly.type
_entity_poly.pdbx_seq_one_letter_code
_entity_poly.pdbx_strand_id
1 'polypeptide(L)'
;MRKKFKVLFICMFVLLGMVGCSAKVGKSMSFTYSVDTGDKVKLTLDTSDNYKLTSELPFSILKDEETLSQGKFITEESYSQLVDTVKSDEKATLIDSGNKEGNEYIFWSYNESEYNYAVLISDSETGVIIGNPVSEESAKECFEKIDISKVE
;
A
#
# COMPACT_ATOMS: atom_id res chain seq x y z
N MET A 1 34.26 -28.43 63.51
CA MET A 1 32.84 -28.71 63.83
C MET A 1 32.09 -29.00 62.55
N ARG A 2 31.59 -30.23 62.39
CA ARG A 2 30.81 -30.70 61.23
C ARG A 2 29.32 -30.48 61.53
N LYS A 3 28.56 -29.85 60.62
CA LYS A 3 27.09 -29.89 60.64
C LYS A 3 26.58 -30.34 59.27
N LYS A 4 25.71 -31.34 59.30
CA LYS A 4 25.06 -31.98 58.15
C LYS A 4 23.75 -31.26 57.79
N PHE A 5 23.13 -31.71 56.70
CA PHE A 5 21.73 -31.52 56.25
C PHE A 5 21.46 -30.19 55.54
N LYS A 6 20.70 -30.10 54.43
CA LYS A 6 19.74 -31.01 53.78
C LYS A 6 19.59 -30.59 52.32
N VAL A 7 19.50 -31.56 51.40
CA VAL A 7 19.03 -31.36 50.03
C VAL A 7 17.56 -30.93 50.08
N LEU A 8 17.21 -29.83 49.40
CA LEU A 8 15.82 -29.51 49.07
C LEU A 8 15.74 -29.06 47.60
N PHE A 9 15.08 -29.90 46.84
CA PHE A 9 14.75 -29.79 45.42
C PHE A 9 13.61 -28.77 45.27
N ILE A 10 13.81 -27.67 44.54
CA ILE A 10 12.70 -26.85 44.02
C ILE A 10 13.05 -26.44 42.57
N CYS A 11 12.34 -27.07 41.64
CA CYS A 11 12.23 -26.67 40.24
C CYS A 11 11.76 -25.22 40.13
N MET A 12 12.45 -24.38 39.36
CA MET A 12 11.87 -23.10 38.96
C MET A 12 12.35 -22.69 37.55
N PHE A 13 11.45 -22.93 36.60
CA PHE A 13 11.19 -22.22 35.35
C PHE A 13 12.38 -21.84 34.45
N VAL A 14 12.61 -22.70 33.45
CA VAL A 14 13.18 -22.30 32.17
C VAL A 14 12.14 -21.43 31.46
N LEU A 15 12.31 -20.11 31.50
CA LEU A 15 11.58 -19.19 30.62
C LEU A 15 12.17 -19.32 29.21
N LEU A 16 11.65 -20.28 28.45
CA LEU A 16 11.71 -20.23 27.00
C LEU A 16 10.83 -19.06 26.57
N GLY A 17 11.46 -17.89 26.37
CA GLY A 17 10.85 -16.80 25.63
C GLY A 17 10.61 -17.28 24.21
N MET A 18 9.43 -17.84 23.96
CA MET A 18 8.92 -17.98 22.61
C MET A 18 8.80 -16.56 22.06
N VAL A 19 9.77 -16.16 21.22
CA VAL A 19 9.56 -15.08 20.26
C VAL A 19 8.50 -15.63 19.32
N GLY A 20 7.24 -15.51 19.73
CA GLY A 20 6.12 -15.79 18.87
C GLY A 20 6.30 -14.87 17.68
N CYS A 21 6.65 -15.46 16.54
CA CYS A 21 6.48 -14.83 15.25
C CYS A 21 4.96 -14.64 15.11
N SER A 22 4.42 -13.61 15.75
CA SER A 22 3.12 -13.06 15.41
C SER A 22 3.30 -12.38 14.07
N ALA A 23 3.51 -13.20 13.03
CA ALA A 23 3.08 -12.82 11.70
C ALA A 23 1.60 -12.52 11.89
N LYS A 24 1.26 -11.23 12.03
CA LYS A 24 -0.08 -10.76 11.73
C LYS A 24 -0.30 -11.29 10.33
N VAL A 25 -1.02 -12.40 10.19
CA VAL A 25 -1.54 -12.81 8.89
C VAL A 25 -2.55 -11.72 8.57
N GLY A 26 -2.03 -10.63 7.97
CA GLY A 26 -2.83 -9.51 7.53
C GLY A 26 -3.89 -10.07 6.62
N LYS A 27 -5.15 -9.73 6.88
CA LYS A 27 -6.21 -10.10 5.95
C LYS A 27 -5.93 -9.28 4.69
N SER A 28 -5.68 -9.91 3.57
CA SER A 28 -5.52 -9.21 2.29
C SER A 28 -6.57 -9.65 1.29
N MET A 29 -6.81 -8.79 0.31
CA MET A 29 -7.66 -9.06 -0.85
C MET A 29 -6.88 -8.71 -2.11
N SER A 30 -6.97 -9.54 -3.14
CA SER A 30 -6.30 -9.28 -4.41
C SER A 30 -7.24 -9.42 -5.61
N PHE A 31 -7.05 -8.57 -6.60
CA PHE A 31 -7.64 -8.71 -7.93
C PHE A 31 -6.55 -8.63 -8.99
N THR A 32 -6.72 -9.38 -10.07
CA THR A 32 -5.83 -9.36 -11.23
C THR A 32 -6.62 -8.91 -12.45
N TYR A 33 -6.06 -7.94 -13.18
CA TYR A 33 -6.68 -7.27 -14.29
C TYR A 33 -5.82 -7.49 -15.53
N SER A 34 -6.45 -7.87 -16.64
CA SER A 34 -5.85 -7.71 -17.96
C SER A 34 -6.14 -6.29 -18.43
N VAL A 35 -5.11 -5.51 -18.75
CA VAL A 35 -5.23 -4.08 -19.07
C VAL A 35 -4.92 -3.81 -20.55
N ASP A 36 -5.24 -2.60 -21.02
CA ASP A 36 -5.20 -2.24 -22.45
C ASP A 36 -3.81 -2.29 -23.07
N THR A 37 -2.75 -2.15 -22.27
CA THR A 37 -1.34 -2.32 -22.65
C THR A 37 -0.98 -3.78 -22.95
N GLY A 38 -1.87 -4.73 -22.65
CA GLY A 38 -1.63 -6.17 -22.73
C GLY A 38 -1.01 -6.78 -21.47
N ASP A 39 -0.64 -5.96 -20.49
CA ASP A 39 -0.15 -6.43 -19.21
C ASP A 39 -1.25 -7.09 -18.37
N LYS A 40 -0.83 -7.95 -17.44
CA LYS A 40 -1.65 -8.38 -16.31
C LYS A 40 -1.15 -7.70 -15.05
N VAL A 41 -2.01 -6.96 -14.38
CA VAL A 41 -1.68 -6.23 -13.16
C VAL A 41 -2.44 -6.81 -11.98
N LYS A 42 -1.76 -7.07 -10.88
CA LYS A 42 -2.34 -7.50 -9.61
C LYS A 42 -2.32 -6.34 -8.62
N LEU A 43 -3.49 -6.02 -8.10
CA LEU A 43 -3.67 -5.15 -6.94
C LEU A 43 -3.90 -6.02 -5.72
N THR A 44 -3.18 -5.76 -4.63
CA THR A 44 -3.37 -6.42 -3.34
C THR A 44 -3.55 -5.36 -2.26
N LEU A 45 -4.67 -5.39 -1.56
CA LEU A 45 -4.97 -4.46 -0.46
C LEU A 45 -4.89 -5.19 0.88
N ASP A 46 -4.22 -4.60 1.86
CA ASP A 46 -4.40 -4.97 3.27
C ASP A 46 -5.79 -4.51 3.75
N THR A 47 -6.64 -5.50 4.03
CA THR A 47 -8.03 -5.33 4.49
C THR A 47 -8.16 -5.30 6.02
N SER A 48 -7.04 -5.15 6.74
CA SER A 48 -7.06 -4.72 8.13
C SER A 48 -7.86 -3.43 8.28
N ASP A 49 -8.44 -3.19 9.46
CA ASP A 49 -9.18 -1.96 9.76
C ASP A 49 -10.38 -1.70 8.83
N ASN A 50 -11.07 -2.77 8.41
CA ASN A 50 -12.27 -2.74 7.56
C ASN A 50 -12.07 -2.15 6.16
N TYR A 51 -10.83 -2.18 5.66
CA TYR A 51 -10.55 -1.80 4.29
C TYR A 51 -11.08 -2.81 3.28
N LYS A 52 -11.53 -2.32 2.12
CA LYS A 52 -12.05 -3.15 1.03
C LYS A 52 -11.61 -2.59 -0.32
N LEU A 53 -11.27 -3.49 -1.24
CA LEU A 53 -11.02 -3.19 -2.65
C LEU A 53 -12.23 -3.63 -3.48
N THR A 54 -12.61 -2.87 -4.51
CA THR A 54 -13.60 -3.31 -5.51
C THR A 54 -12.89 -3.93 -6.72
N SER A 55 -13.55 -4.91 -7.35
CA SER A 55 -13.02 -5.57 -8.56
C SER A 55 -13.33 -4.83 -9.85
N GLU A 56 -14.26 -3.87 -9.85
CA GLU A 56 -14.67 -3.13 -11.04
C GLU A 56 -13.66 -2.02 -11.36
N LEU A 57 -13.58 -1.60 -12.62
CA LEU A 57 -12.76 -0.46 -13.05
C LEU A 57 -13.64 0.75 -13.38
N PRO A 58 -13.31 1.97 -12.90
CA PRO A 58 -12.21 2.28 -11.97
C PRO A 58 -12.42 1.60 -10.61
N PHE A 59 -11.32 1.11 -10.00
CA PHE A 59 -11.38 0.43 -8.71
C PHE A 59 -11.52 1.45 -7.59
N SER A 60 -12.09 1.02 -6.46
CA SER A 60 -12.28 1.83 -5.27
C SER A 60 -11.63 1.17 -4.06
N ILE A 61 -10.99 1.97 -3.21
CA ILE A 61 -10.58 1.60 -1.87
C ILE A 61 -11.58 2.22 -0.90
N LEU A 62 -12.24 1.37 -0.11
CA LEU A 62 -13.24 1.77 0.87
C LEU A 62 -12.78 1.46 2.29
N LYS A 63 -13.28 2.21 3.25
CA LYS A 63 -13.21 1.93 4.70
C LYS A 63 -14.60 2.14 5.28
N ASP A 64 -15.10 1.17 6.04
CA ASP A 64 -16.44 1.25 6.65
C ASP A 64 -17.55 1.64 5.65
N GLU A 65 -17.49 1.08 4.44
CA GLU A 65 -18.42 1.33 3.31
C GLU A 65 -18.33 2.71 2.63
N GLU A 66 -17.48 3.61 3.14
CA GLU A 66 -17.20 4.90 2.50
C GLU A 66 -16.04 4.77 1.50
N THR A 67 -16.17 5.39 0.33
CA THR A 67 -15.10 5.41 -0.68
C THR A 67 -14.07 6.46 -0.30
N LEU A 68 -12.83 6.02 -0.07
CA LEU A 68 -11.71 6.91 0.25
C LEU A 68 -10.92 7.29 -1.00
N SER A 69 -10.60 6.29 -1.83
CA SER A 69 -9.81 6.48 -3.04
C SER A 69 -10.42 5.76 -4.23
N GLN A 70 -10.20 6.29 -5.43
CA GLN A 70 -10.53 5.63 -6.69
C GLN A 70 -9.31 5.61 -7.60
N GLY A 71 -9.12 4.52 -8.33
CA GLY A 71 -7.99 4.39 -9.24
C GLY A 71 -8.32 3.72 -10.56
N LYS A 72 -7.46 3.98 -11.53
CA LYS A 72 -7.54 3.39 -12.87
C LYS A 72 -6.14 3.15 -13.42
N PHE A 73 -6.05 2.23 -14.36
CA PHE A 73 -4.83 1.99 -15.12
C PHE A 73 -4.63 3.10 -16.16
N ILE A 74 -3.38 3.46 -16.39
CA ILE A 74 -2.93 4.44 -17.38
C ILE A 74 -1.73 3.85 -18.14
N THR A 75 -1.32 4.48 -19.22
CA THR A 75 -0.08 4.09 -19.93
C THR A 75 1.15 4.75 -19.28
N GLU A 76 2.34 4.20 -19.53
CA GLU A 76 3.64 4.83 -19.18
C GLU A 76 3.74 6.25 -19.76
N GLU A 77 3.27 6.46 -20.99
CA GLU A 77 3.21 7.79 -21.61
C GLU A 77 2.34 8.74 -20.79
N SER A 78 1.15 8.30 -20.37
CA SER A 78 0.25 9.10 -19.53
C SER A 78 0.87 9.42 -18.17
N TYR A 79 1.60 8.47 -17.57
CA TYR A 79 2.35 8.71 -16.34
C TYR A 79 3.41 9.80 -16.54
N SER A 80 4.21 9.69 -17.62
CA SER A 80 5.26 10.66 -17.93
C SER A 80 4.67 12.07 -18.16
N GLN A 81 3.56 12.16 -18.88
CA GLN A 81 2.83 13.42 -19.08
C GLN A 81 2.30 14.01 -17.76
N LEU A 82 1.83 13.18 -16.83
CA LEU A 82 1.41 13.64 -15.50
C LEU A 82 2.58 14.19 -14.69
N VAL A 83 3.73 13.51 -14.71
CA VAL A 83 4.95 13.98 -14.03
C VAL A 83 5.36 15.35 -14.53
N ASP A 84 5.37 15.56 -15.85
CA ASP A 84 5.72 16.85 -16.45
C ASP A 84 4.67 17.93 -16.14
N THR A 85 3.39 17.57 -16.17
CA THR A 85 2.29 18.48 -15.83
C THR A 85 2.36 18.94 -14.39
N VAL A 86 2.51 18.02 -13.43
CA VAL A 86 2.61 18.34 -12.00
C VAL A 86 3.82 19.24 -11.71
N LYS A 87 4.93 19.07 -12.43
CA LYS A 87 6.13 19.91 -12.27
C LYS A 87 5.98 21.32 -12.84
N SER A 88 5.07 21.52 -13.80
CA SER A 88 4.93 22.79 -14.54
C SER A 88 3.67 23.57 -14.20
N ASP A 89 2.65 22.93 -13.61
CA ASP A 89 1.42 23.58 -13.18
C ASP A 89 1.60 24.24 -11.81
N GLU A 90 1.50 25.58 -11.77
CA GLU A 90 1.59 26.37 -10.53
C GLU A 90 0.47 26.05 -9.51
N LYS A 91 -0.61 25.39 -9.94
CA LYS A 91 -1.71 24.94 -9.06
C LYS A 91 -1.47 23.56 -8.46
N ALA A 92 -0.48 22.83 -8.95
CA ALA A 92 -0.10 21.53 -8.42
C ALA A 92 0.97 21.71 -7.34
N THR A 93 0.75 21.08 -6.19
CA THR A 93 1.76 20.96 -5.15
C THR A 93 2.27 19.53 -5.14
N LEU A 94 3.51 19.30 -5.59
CA LEU A 94 4.19 18.02 -5.40
C LEU A 94 4.47 17.82 -3.91
N ILE A 95 3.90 16.77 -3.33
CA ILE A 95 4.02 16.45 -1.91
C ILE A 95 5.16 15.46 -1.66
N ASP A 96 5.24 14.41 -2.49
CA ASP A 96 6.29 13.40 -2.40
C ASP A 96 6.53 12.72 -3.76
N SER A 97 7.68 12.06 -3.89
CA SER A 97 7.98 11.20 -5.04
C SER A 97 9.06 10.20 -4.66
N GLY A 98 8.99 8.98 -5.18
CA GLY A 98 9.96 7.97 -4.82
C GLY A 98 9.70 6.63 -5.47
N ASN A 99 10.04 5.58 -4.74
CA ASN A 99 9.90 4.20 -5.16
C ASN A 99 9.19 3.40 -4.06
N LYS A 100 8.16 2.63 -4.42
CA LYS A 100 7.49 1.68 -3.54
C LYS A 100 7.49 0.31 -4.19
N GLU A 101 8.15 -0.67 -3.56
CA GLU A 101 8.23 -2.05 -4.05
C GLU A 101 8.73 -2.16 -5.50
N GLY A 102 9.71 -1.33 -5.87
CA GLY A 102 10.25 -1.27 -7.23
C GLY A 102 9.55 -0.26 -8.14
N ASN A 103 8.30 0.11 -7.86
CA ASN A 103 7.52 1.01 -8.72
C ASN A 103 7.80 2.48 -8.41
N GLU A 104 8.04 3.28 -9.45
CA GLU A 104 8.20 4.72 -9.31
C GLU A 104 6.85 5.40 -9.04
N TYR A 105 6.83 6.42 -8.17
CA TYR A 105 5.60 7.17 -7.90
C TYR A 105 5.84 8.67 -7.74
N ILE A 106 4.78 9.43 -8.02
CA ILE A 106 4.62 10.82 -7.59
C ILE A 106 3.33 10.96 -6.78
N PHE A 107 3.36 11.85 -5.79
CA PHE A 107 2.24 12.21 -4.94
C PHE A 107 2.06 13.72 -4.93
N TRP A 108 0.89 14.20 -5.28
CA TRP A 108 0.63 15.64 -5.39
C TRP A 108 -0.78 16.00 -4.96
N SER A 109 -1.03 17.30 -4.76
CA SER A 109 -2.38 17.83 -4.59
C SER A 109 -2.68 18.97 -5.54
N TYR A 110 -3.97 19.19 -5.79
CA TYR A 110 -4.48 20.41 -6.40
C TYR A 110 -5.24 21.21 -5.33
N ASN A 111 -4.73 22.38 -4.96
CA ASN A 111 -5.34 23.29 -3.98
C ASN A 111 -5.77 22.60 -2.66
N GLU A 112 -5.01 21.60 -2.18
CA GLU A 112 -5.32 20.81 -0.97
C GLU A 112 -6.72 20.13 -0.98
N SER A 113 -7.35 20.05 -2.15
CA SER A 113 -8.73 19.55 -2.33
C SER A 113 -8.81 18.11 -2.83
N GLU A 114 -7.74 17.63 -3.47
CA GLU A 114 -7.59 16.25 -3.94
C GLU A 114 -6.12 15.88 -3.88
N TYR A 115 -5.85 14.65 -3.44
CA TYR A 115 -4.54 14.08 -3.20
C TYR A 115 -4.37 12.87 -4.11
N ASN A 116 -3.42 12.95 -5.02
CA ASN A 116 -3.31 12.04 -6.15
C ASN A 116 -1.96 11.35 -6.14
N TYR A 117 -1.97 10.02 -6.29
CA TYR A 117 -0.81 9.22 -6.61
C TYR A 117 -0.84 8.84 -8.08
N ALA A 118 0.32 8.88 -8.74
CA ALA A 118 0.56 8.18 -9.97
C ALA A 118 1.74 7.23 -9.75
N VAL A 119 1.61 6.00 -10.22
CA VAL A 119 2.57 4.92 -10.05
C VAL A 119 2.90 4.35 -11.42
N LEU A 120 4.17 4.24 -11.77
CA LEU A 120 4.64 3.50 -12.93
C LEU A 120 5.05 2.10 -12.46
N ILE A 121 4.43 1.07 -13.04
CA ILE A 121 4.73 -0.31 -12.67
C ILE A 121 6.08 -0.69 -13.29
N SER A 122 6.95 -1.31 -12.51
CA SER A 122 8.27 -1.75 -12.96
C SER A 122 8.16 -2.72 -14.15
N ASP A 123 9.05 -2.57 -15.14
CA ASP A 123 9.13 -3.43 -16.33
C ASP A 123 7.78 -3.58 -17.07
N SER A 124 6.99 -2.49 -17.11
CA SER A 124 5.63 -2.44 -17.63
C SER A 124 5.38 -1.13 -18.38
N GLU A 125 4.54 -1.18 -19.42
CA GLU A 125 4.03 0.00 -20.11
C GLU A 125 2.78 0.57 -19.41
N THR A 126 2.47 0.08 -18.21
CA THR A 126 1.26 0.37 -17.44
C THR A 126 1.60 1.16 -16.17
N GLY A 127 0.85 2.22 -15.94
CA GLY A 127 0.79 2.90 -14.65
C GLY A 127 -0.58 2.78 -13.98
N VAL A 128 -0.67 3.30 -12.77
CA VAL A 128 -1.91 3.46 -12.01
C VAL A 128 -2.00 4.90 -11.54
N ILE A 129 -3.15 5.54 -11.72
CA ILE A 129 -3.47 6.79 -11.03
C ILE A 129 -4.52 6.50 -9.96
N ILE A 130 -4.32 7.05 -8.76
CA ILE A 130 -5.21 6.91 -7.60
C ILE A 130 -5.50 8.31 -7.07
N GLY A 131 -6.76 8.72 -7.11
CA GLY A 131 -7.22 9.97 -6.53
C GLY A 131 -7.91 9.76 -5.19
N ASN A 132 -7.66 10.67 -4.26
CA ASN A 132 -8.25 10.71 -2.93
C ASN A 132 -8.75 12.13 -2.62
N PRO A 133 -10.07 12.36 -2.59
CA PRO A 133 -10.65 13.66 -2.27
C PRO A 133 -10.85 13.89 -0.76
N VAL A 134 -10.46 12.94 0.09
CA VAL A 134 -10.76 12.97 1.53
C VAL A 134 -9.71 13.80 2.28
N SER A 135 -8.44 13.40 2.22
CA SER A 135 -7.33 14.10 2.87
C SER A 135 -5.98 13.53 2.46
N GLU A 136 -4.89 14.28 2.73
CA GLU A 136 -3.52 13.78 2.53
C GLU A 136 -3.24 12.50 3.33
N GLU A 137 -3.71 12.45 4.58
CA GLU A 137 -3.56 11.30 5.48
C GLU A 137 -4.31 10.08 4.94
N SER A 138 -5.54 10.26 4.46
CA SER A 138 -6.32 9.19 3.85
C SER A 138 -5.62 8.66 2.59
N ALA A 139 -5.08 9.54 1.75
CA ALA A 139 -4.36 9.17 0.54
C ALA A 139 -3.12 8.32 0.88
N LYS A 140 -2.33 8.77 1.85
CA LYS A 140 -1.14 8.04 2.35
C LYS A 140 -1.51 6.69 2.93
N GLU A 141 -2.53 6.62 3.78
CA GLU A 141 -2.98 5.35 4.39
C GLU A 141 -3.46 4.35 3.31
N CYS A 142 -4.23 4.82 2.33
CA CYS A 142 -4.65 4.00 1.20
C CYS A 142 -3.44 3.52 0.35
N PHE A 143 -2.50 4.41 0.06
CA PHE A 143 -1.33 4.09 -0.75
C PHE A 143 -0.39 3.10 -0.04
N GLU A 144 -0.16 3.26 1.27
CA GLU A 144 0.64 2.32 2.06
C GLU A 144 0.04 0.92 2.07
N LYS A 145 -1.29 0.81 2.20
CA LYS A 145 -2.01 -0.48 2.28
C LYS A 145 -2.15 -1.22 0.95
N ILE A 146 -1.89 -0.59 -0.20
CA ILE A 146 -2.04 -1.22 -1.52
C ILE A 146 -0.68 -1.56 -2.16
N ASP A 147 -0.53 -2.81 -2.54
CA ASP A 147 0.57 -3.29 -3.38
C ASP A 147 0.11 -3.42 -4.83
N ILE A 148 0.95 -2.94 -5.74
CA ILE A 148 0.69 -2.89 -7.17
C ILE A 148 1.83 -3.65 -7.86
N SER A 149 1.52 -4.64 -8.68
CA SER A 149 2.55 -5.46 -9.33
C SER A 149 2.09 -5.97 -10.68
N LYS A 150 3.03 -6.09 -11.62
CA LYS A 150 2.83 -6.87 -12.84
C LYS A 150 2.85 -8.37 -12.51
N VAL A 151 2.03 -9.13 -13.21
CA VAL A 151 2.03 -10.60 -13.16
C VAL A 151 2.81 -11.12 -14.36
N GLU A 152 3.81 -11.96 -14.10
CA GLU A 152 4.61 -12.65 -15.13
C GLU A 152 3.78 -13.62 -16.01
#